data_AF-A0A0M9ZPM1-F1
#
_entry.id   AF-A0A0M9ZPM1-F1
#
_cell.length_a   1.000
_cell.length_b   1.000
_cell.length_c   1.000
_cell.angle_alpha   90.00
_cell.angle_beta   90.00
_cell.angle_gamma   90.00
#
_symmetry.space_group_name_H-M   'P 1'
#
loop_
_entity.id
_entity.type
_entity.pdbx_description
1 polymer ?
#
loop_
_entity_poly.entity_id
_entity_poly.type
_entity_poly.pdbx_seq_one_letter_code
_entity_poly.pdbx_strand_id
1 'polypeptide(L)' 'MPHHGMTPHISGSSLSAQARYAAGTREILESWFTGRPIRDEYLIVDAGALAGTGVHSYSVTT' A
#
# COMPACT_ATOMS: atom_id res chain seq x y z
N MET A 1 -26.02 12.56 13.16
CA MET A 1 -25.31 13.74 13.70
C MET A 1 -25.73 14.98 12.91
N PRO A 2 -25.96 16.14 13.53
CA PRO A 2 -26.17 17.37 12.78
C PRO A 2 -24.88 17.86 12.08
N HIS A 3 -24.99 18.41 10.88
CA HIS A 3 -23.90 19.06 10.12
C HIS A 3 -22.66 18.21 9.78
N HIS A 4 -22.79 16.89 9.61
CA HIS A 4 -21.67 16.07 9.17
C HIS A 4 -21.49 16.06 7.65
N GLY A 5 -20.24 16.11 7.18
CA GLY A 5 -19.85 16.03 5.76
C GLY A 5 -19.21 14.71 5.37
N MET A 6 -19.62 13.60 5.99
CA MET A 6 -19.02 12.29 5.75
C MET A 6 -19.32 11.78 4.34
N THR A 7 -18.35 11.08 3.76
CA THR A 7 -18.54 10.25 2.56
C THR A 7 -18.21 8.80 2.91
N PRO A 8 -18.62 7.81 2.09
CA PRO A 8 -18.00 6.50 2.14
C PRO A 8 -16.50 6.60 1.84
N HIS A 9 -15.76 5.51 2.01
CA HIS A 9 -14.32 5.47 1.77
C HIS A 9 -14.02 5.48 0.25
N ILE A 10 -14.03 6.67 -0.36
CA ILE A 10 -13.93 6.84 -1.82
C ILE A 10 -12.73 7.68 -2.25
N SER A 11 -12.11 8.45 -1.35
CA SER A 11 -11.08 9.44 -1.71
C SER A 11 -9.86 8.81 -2.39
N GLY A 12 -9.42 7.65 -1.92
CA GLY A 12 -8.32 6.87 -2.50
C GLY A 12 -8.68 6.03 -3.73
N SER A 13 -9.96 5.97 -4.10
CA SER A 13 -10.47 5.12 -5.21
C SER A 13 -11.13 5.92 -6.34
N SER A 14 -10.73 7.18 -6.51
CA SER A 14 -11.04 7.94 -7.73
C SER A 14 -10.40 7.28 -8.96
N LEU A 15 -11.00 7.39 -10.14
CA LEU A 15 -10.51 6.73 -11.37
C LEU A 15 -9.03 7.01 -11.68
N SER A 16 -8.56 8.23 -11.40
CA SER A 16 -7.15 8.62 -11.54
C SER A 16 -6.23 7.96 -10.52
N ALA A 17 -6.70 7.70 -9.29
CA ALA A 17 -5.98 6.90 -8.31
C ALA A 17 -5.95 5.41 -8.70
N GLN A 18 -7.06 4.88 -9.26
CA GLN A 18 -7.13 3.48 -9.71
C GLN A 18 -6.08 3.15 -10.76
N ALA A 19 -5.88 4.04 -11.74
CA ALA A 19 -4.85 3.87 -12.75
C ALA A 19 -3.44 3.69 -12.13
N ARG A 20 -3.13 4.45 -11.09
CA ARG A 20 -1.81 4.39 -10.43
C ARG A 20 -1.65 3.16 -9.55
N TYR A 21 -2.60 2.87 -8.66
CA TYR A 21 -2.45 1.73 -7.77
C TYR A 21 -2.55 0.40 -8.54
N ALA A 22 -3.34 0.33 -9.62
CA ALA A 22 -3.41 -0.88 -10.45
C ALA A 22 -2.08 -1.15 -11.18
N ALA A 23 -1.44 -0.09 -11.71
CA ALA A 23 -0.10 -0.19 -12.27
C ALA A 23 0.94 -0.63 -11.22
N GLY A 24 0.88 -0.05 -10.01
CA GLY A 24 1.75 -0.44 -8.90
C GLY A 24 1.55 -1.89 -8.44
N THR A 25 0.30 -2.37 -8.37
CA THR A 25 0.00 -3.79 -8.08
C THR A 25 0.61 -4.70 -9.13
N ARG A 26 0.46 -4.36 -10.42
CA ARG A 26 1.07 -5.14 -11.51
C ARG A 26 2.60 -5.13 -11.41
N GLU A 27 3.21 -3.99 -11.13
CA GLU A 27 4.66 -3.87 -10.95
C GLU A 27 5.17 -4.81 -9.83
N ILE A 28 4.49 -4.81 -8.67
CA ILE A 28 4.82 -5.70 -7.55
C ILE A 28 4.75 -7.17 -7.98
N LEU A 29 3.70 -7.56 -8.71
CA LEU A 29 3.54 -8.93 -9.20
C LEU A 29 4.61 -9.31 -10.22
N GLU A 30 4.98 -8.41 -11.14
CA GLU A 30 6.07 -8.63 -12.10
C GLU A 30 7.41 -8.83 -11.38
N SER A 31 7.70 -8.07 -10.32
CA SER A 31 8.88 -8.30 -9.48
C SER A 31 8.81 -9.66 -8.79
N TRP A 32 7.70 -9.95 -8.12
CA TRP A 32 7.50 -11.20 -7.37
C TRP A 32 7.66 -12.45 -8.24
N PHE A 33 6.97 -12.50 -9.39
CA PHE A 33 7.03 -13.67 -10.27
C PHE A 33 8.38 -13.86 -10.95
N THR A 34 9.18 -12.80 -11.09
CA THR A 34 10.53 -12.88 -11.68
C THR A 34 11.63 -13.00 -10.63
N GLY A 35 11.28 -13.07 -9.34
CA GLY A 35 12.26 -13.10 -8.24
C GLY A 35 13.08 -11.81 -8.12
N ARG A 36 12.62 -10.70 -8.70
CA ARG A 36 13.24 -9.39 -8.52
C ARG A 36 12.77 -8.77 -7.21
N PRO A 37 13.59 -7.95 -6.54
CA PRO A 37 13.17 -7.22 -5.35
C PRO A 37 11.92 -6.36 -5.61
N ILE A 38 10.99 -6.35 -4.66
CA ILE A 38 9.95 -5.33 -4.56
C ILE A 38 10.61 -4.05 -4.05
N ARG A 39 10.17 -2.88 -4.52
CA ARG A 39 10.72 -1.60 -4.06
C ARG A 39 10.54 -1.43 -2.56
N ASP A 40 11.55 -0.90 -1.89
CA ASP A 40 11.57 -0.75 -0.44
C ASP A 40 10.41 0.13 0.05
N GLU A 41 10.08 1.19 -0.69
CA GLU A 41 8.94 2.07 -0.35
C GLU A 41 7.57 1.38 -0.42
N TYR A 42 7.46 0.21 -1.06
CA TYR A 42 6.23 -0.58 -1.13
C TYR A 42 6.14 -1.65 -0.03
N LEU A 43 7.25 -1.96 0.63
CA LEU A 43 7.30 -2.97 1.68
C LEU A 43 6.71 -2.42 2.98
N ILE A 44 5.94 -3.29 3.65
CA ILE A 44 5.41 -3.07 5.00
C ILE A 44 5.91 -4.17 5.94
N VAL A 45 5.85 -5.43 5.50
CA VAL A 45 6.41 -6.59 6.19
C VAL A 45 7.16 -7.44 5.17
N ASP A 46 8.37 -7.85 5.52
CA ASP A 46 9.14 -8.84 4.77
C ASP A 46 9.97 -9.69 5.75
N ALA A 47 10.23 -10.95 5.38
CA ALA A 47 11.03 -11.90 6.16
C ALA A 47 10.68 -12.02 7.67
N GLY A 48 9.40 -11.81 8.03
CA GLY A 48 8.91 -11.95 9.40
C GLY A 48 9.02 -10.70 10.28
N ALA A 49 9.40 -9.55 9.73
CA ALA A 49 9.46 -8.28 10.46
C ALA A 49 8.92 -7.12 9.63
N LEU A 50 8.67 -5.97 10.27
CA LEU A 50 8.43 -4.72 9.54
C LEU A 50 9.63 -4.44 8.63
N ALA A 51 9.37 -3.96 7.42
CA ALA A 51 10.39 -3.64 6.41
C ALA A 51 9.99 -2.38 5.61
N GLY A 52 10.96 -1.74 4.97
CA GLY A 52 10.74 -0.54 4.15
C GLY A 52 9.92 0.54 4.84
N THR A 53 8.87 1.02 4.17
CA THR A 53 7.91 2.00 4.73
C THR A 53 7.28 1.53 6.05
N GLY A 54 7.13 0.21 6.22
CA GLY A 54 6.62 -0.43 7.44
C GLY A 54 7.34 -0.02 8.71
N VAL A 55 8.69 -0.08 8.71
CA VAL A 55 9.53 0.23 9.89
C VAL A 55 9.36 1.67 10.36
N HIS A 56 9.15 2.59 9.42
CA HIS A 56 9.07 4.02 9.73
C HIS A 56 7.67 4.47 10.15
N SER A 57 6.63 3.68 9.84
CA SER A 57 5.24 4.14 9.91
C SER A 57 4.37 3.32 10.87
N TYR A 58 4.77 2.10 11.23
CA TYR A 58 3.95 1.18 12.00
C TYR A 58 4.67 0.64 13.24
N SER A 59 3.87 0.26 14.24
CA SER A 59 4.30 -0.54 15.38
C SER A 59 3.53 -1.86 15.38
N VAL A 60 4.17 -2.91 15.87
CA VAL A 60 3.53 -4.20 16.14
C VAL A 60 3.42 -4.36 17.65
N THR A 61 2.22 -4.69 18.13
CA THR A 61 2.02 -5.00 19.55
C THR A 61 2.35 -6.46 19.75
N THR A 62 3.30 -6.74 20.64
CA THR A 62 3.68 -8.09 21.06
C THR A 62 2.67 -8.69 22.02
#